data_AF-A0A4R4IAG6-F1
#
_entry.id   AF-A0A4R4IAG6-F1
#
_cell.length_a   1.000
_cell.length_b   1.000
_cell.length_c   1.000
_cell.angle_alpha   90.00
_cell.angle_beta   90.00
_cell.angle_gamma   90.00
#
_symmetry.space_group_name_H-M   'P 1'
#
loop_
_entity.id
_entity.type
_entity.pdbx_description
1 polymer ?
#
loop_
_entity_poly.entity_id
_entity_poly.type
_entity_poly.pdbx_seq_one_letter_code
_entity_poly.pdbx_strand_id
1 'polypeptide(L)'
;MESPDERQKRLQGYDPSTPRCATCLYFRREPHTLYRMVEKLTRNGKIRIRKEPVRKHPVHNPVVDRCSFGNFITRPQAACDEWRNSEGECIAKAGE
;
A
#
# COMPACT_ATOMS: atom_id res chain seq x y z
N MET A 1 -7.34 -31.30 -16.55
CA MET A 1 -6.87 -31.17 -15.16
C MET A 1 -6.11 -29.85 -15.10
N GLU A 2 -6.61 -28.85 -14.36
CA GLU A 2 -5.89 -27.58 -14.20
C GLU A 2 -4.63 -27.79 -13.39
N SER A 3 -3.53 -27.16 -13.80
CA SER A 3 -2.27 -27.19 -13.06
C SER A 3 -2.45 -26.56 -11.67
N PRO A 4 -1.76 -27.06 -10.62
CA PRO A 4 -1.78 -26.42 -9.29
C PRO A 4 -1.47 -24.92 -9.34
N ASP A 5 -0.56 -24.51 -10.23
CA ASP A 5 -0.21 -23.11 -10.48
C ASP A 5 -1.36 -22.31 -11.09
N GLU A 6 -2.13 -22.90 -12.01
CA GLU A 6 -3.27 -22.23 -12.64
C GLU A 6 -4.43 -22.05 -11.65
N ARG A 7 -4.66 -23.04 -10.78
CA ARG A 7 -5.64 -22.92 -9.70
C ARG A 7 -5.24 -21.83 -8.72
N GLN A 8 -3.95 -21.74 -8.36
CA GLN A 8 -3.44 -20.69 -7.49
C GLN A 8 -3.52 -19.30 -8.13
N LYS A 9 -3.17 -19.18 -9.41
CA LYS A 9 -3.32 -17.95 -10.21
C LYS A 9 -4.77 -17.47 -10.24
N ARG A 10 -5.72 -18.36 -10.54
CA ARG A 10 -7.16 -18.05 -10.55
C ARG A 10 -7.70 -17.65 -9.17
N LEU A 11 -7.32 -18.37 -8.10
CA LEU A 11 -7.70 -18.02 -6.73
C LEU A 11 -7.17 -16.65 -6.28
N GLN A 12 -6.13 -16.13 -6.94
CA GLN A 12 -5.53 -14.82 -6.67
C GLN A 12 -6.02 -13.72 -7.64
N GLY A 13 -6.95 -14.00 -8.56
CA GLY A 13 -7.37 -13.02 -9.58
C GLY A 13 -6.23 -12.64 -10.54
N TYR A 14 -5.39 -13.62 -10.90
CA TYR A 14 -4.28 -13.44 -11.82
C TYR A 14 -4.74 -13.36 -13.29
N ASP A 15 -5.00 -12.16 -13.79
CA ASP A 15 -4.98 -11.79 -15.20
C ASP A 15 -3.54 -11.45 -15.65
N PRO A 16 -3.00 -12.11 -16.70
CA PRO A 16 -1.68 -11.80 -17.27
C PRO A 16 -1.63 -10.49 -18.08
N SER A 17 -2.79 -9.96 -18.49
CA SER A 17 -2.93 -8.78 -19.36
C SER A 17 -3.15 -7.47 -18.59
N THR A 18 -3.73 -7.54 -17.38
CA THR A 18 -3.95 -6.33 -16.56
C THR A 18 -2.66 -5.89 -15.87
N PRO A 19 -2.27 -4.60 -15.95
CA PRO A 19 -1.16 -4.09 -15.16
C PRO A 19 -1.43 -4.29 -13.66
N ARG A 20 -0.36 -4.40 -12.89
CA ARG A 20 -0.44 -4.64 -11.44
C ARG A 20 -0.06 -3.37 -10.70
N CYS A 21 -0.47 -3.25 -9.44
CA CYS A 21 -0.08 -2.08 -8.63
C CYS A 21 1.44 -1.85 -8.70
N ALA A 22 2.27 -2.89 -8.69
CA ALA A 22 3.73 -2.77 -8.84
C ALA A 22 4.22 -1.97 -10.06
N THR A 23 3.44 -1.91 -11.14
CA THR A 23 3.78 -1.19 -12.38
C THR A 23 3.10 0.18 -12.46
N CYS A 24 2.32 0.57 -11.45
CA CYS A 24 1.64 1.86 -11.38
C CYS A 24 2.55 2.94 -10.77
N LEU A 25 2.50 4.15 -11.32
CA LEU A 25 3.16 5.35 -10.78
C LEU A 25 2.89 5.58 -9.29
N TYR A 26 1.67 5.26 -8.84
CA TYR A 26 1.26 5.50 -7.47
C TYR A 26 1.76 4.45 -6.49
N PHE A 27 2.35 3.35 -6.95
CA PHE A 27 2.90 2.34 -6.08
C PHE A 27 4.23 2.78 -5.51
N ARG A 28 4.34 2.69 -4.19
CA ARG A 28 5.54 3.05 -3.45
C ARG A 28 5.88 1.98 -2.44
N ARG A 29 7.17 1.68 -2.34
CA ARG A 29 7.77 0.91 -1.25
C ARG A 29 8.34 1.88 -0.25
N GLU A 30 7.68 1.99 0.90
CA GLU A 30 8.07 2.94 1.93
C GLU A 30 8.19 2.24 3.29
N PRO A 31 9.06 2.72 4.19
CA PRO A 31 9.13 2.22 5.55
C PRO A 31 7.78 2.39 6.25
N HIS A 32 7.27 1.34 6.88
CA HIS A 32 6.02 1.40 7.62
C HIS A 32 6.21 2.16 8.93
N THR A 33 6.11 3.48 8.86
CA THR A 33 6.12 4.33 10.05
C THR A 33 4.81 4.11 10.80
N LEU A 34 4.88 3.29 11.85
CA LEU A 34 3.79 3.15 12.80
C LEU A 34 3.67 4.42 13.62
N TYR A 35 2.44 4.77 13.97
CA TYR A 35 2.17 5.87 14.88
C TYR A 35 1.42 5.33 16.08
N ARG A 36 1.76 5.85 17.26
CA ARG A 36 0.98 5.63 18.48
C ARG A 36 0.27 6.92 18.85
N MET A 37 -0.94 6.77 19.38
CA MET A 37 -1.66 7.88 19.98
C MET A 37 -1.20 7.99 21.43
N VAL A 38 -0.63 9.14 21.78
CA VAL A 38 -0.11 9.41 23.13
C VAL A 38 -0.93 10.52 23.74
N GLU A 39 -1.44 10.27 24.93
CA GLU A 39 -2.04 11.30 25.76
C GLU A 39 -0.94 12.10 26.47
N LYS A 40 -0.89 13.40 26.22
CA LYS A 40 0.04 14.30 26.91
C LYS A 40 -0.71 15.36 27.69
N LEU A 41 -0.33 15.50 28.94
CA LEU A 41 -0.77 16.60 29.78
C LEU A 41 -0.13 17.89 29.27
N THR A 42 -0.96 18.88 28.98
CA THR A 42 -0.50 20.23 28.64
C THR A 42 -0.14 20.99 29.92
N ARG A 43 0.63 22.08 29.80
CA ARG A 43 0.96 22.97 30.93
C ARG A 43 -0.28 23.51 31.67
N ASN A 44 -1.43 23.54 30.99
CA ASN A 44 -2.71 24.03 31.52
C ASN A 44 -3.59 22.88 32.08
N GLY A 45 -3.04 21.68 32.30
CA GLY A 45 -3.75 20.53 32.88
C GLY A 45 -4.70 19.79 31.93
N LYS A 46 -4.88 20.23 30.68
CA LYS A 46 -5.71 19.53 29.68
C LYS A 46 -4.94 18.37 29.04
N ILE A 47 -5.60 17.24 28.83
CA ILE A 47 -5.07 16.10 28.06
C ILE A 47 -5.25 16.39 26.57
N ARG A 48 -4.18 16.22 25.79
CA ARG A 48 -4.24 16.23 24.32
C ARG A 48 -3.72 14.91 23.78
N ILE A 49 -4.48 14.33 22.86
CA ILE A 49 -4.05 13.15 22.10
C ILE A 49 -3.15 13.64 20.97
N ARG A 50 -1.90 13.16 20.93
CA ARG A 50 -0.95 13.43 19.84
C ARG A 50 -0.56 12.14 19.14
N LYS A 51 -0.46 12.22 17.81
CA LYS A 51 0.08 11.16 16.97
C LYS A 51 1.60 11.25 16.98
N GLU A 52 2.27 10.31 17.63
CA GLU A 52 3.75 10.25 17.68
C GLU A 52 4.27 9.07 16.87
N PRO A 53 5.28 9.25 16.01
CA PRO A 53 5.88 8.14 15.27
C PRO A 53 6.55 7.17 16.25
N VAL A 54 6.22 5.89 16.13
CA VAL A 54 6.91 4.81 16.83
C VAL A 54 8.22 4.58 16.09
N ARG A 55 9.33 5.12 16.63
CA ARG A 55 10.66 4.80 16.10
C ARG A 55 10.95 3.33 16.38
N LYS A 56 10.78 2.46 15.37
CA LYS A 56 11.34 1.12 15.40
C LYS A 56 12.86 1.20 15.23
N HIS A 57 13.57 0.19 15.72
CA HIS A 57 14.99 0.02 15.42
C HIS A 57 15.20 0.09 13.89
N PRO A 58 16.29 0.70 13.36
CA PRO A 58 16.51 0.88 11.92
C PRO A 58 16.40 -0.41 11.11
N VAL A 59 16.73 -1.55 11.72
CA VAL A 59 16.68 -2.90 11.13
C VAL A 59 15.25 -3.46 11.07
N HIS A 60 14.33 -2.97 11.90
CA HIS A 60 12.98 -3.54 12.10
C HIS A 60 11.86 -2.64 11.58
N ASN A 61 12.16 -1.67 10.71
CA ASN A 61 11.12 -0.88 10.07
C ASN A 61 10.64 -1.64 8.82
N PRO A 62 9.55 -2.43 8.87
CA PRO A 62 9.17 -3.26 7.74
C PRO A 62 8.82 -2.35 6.57
N VAL A 63 9.41 -2.61 5.40
CA VAL A 63 9.00 -1.94 4.16
C VAL A 63 7.63 -2.49 3.78
N VAL A 64 6.68 -1.59 3.55
CA VAL A 64 5.34 -1.96 3.08
C VAL A 64 5.11 -1.40 1.69
N ASP A 65 4.38 -2.16 0.90
CA ASP A 65 3.87 -1.72 -0.39
C ASP A 65 2.63 -0.84 -0.15
N ARG A 66 2.65 0.39 -0.68
CA ARG A 66 1.58 1.38 -0.48
C ARG A 66 1.12 1.95 -1.80
N CYS A 67 -0.18 2.18 -1.93
CA CYS A 67 -0.75 2.98 -3.00
C CYS A 67 -0.85 4.44 -2.53
N SER A 68 -0.15 5.36 -3.20
CA SER A 68 -0.18 6.79 -2.89
C SER A 68 -1.44 7.50 -3.39
N PHE A 69 -2.15 6.94 -4.37
CA PHE A 69 -3.44 7.47 -4.84
C PHE A 69 -4.52 7.39 -3.76
N GLY A 70 -4.72 6.21 -3.18
CA GLY A 70 -5.71 5.99 -2.11
C GLY A 70 -5.14 6.01 -0.69
N ASN A 71 -3.83 6.20 -0.54
CA ASN A 71 -3.11 6.22 0.74
C ASN A 71 -3.29 4.96 1.61
N PHE A 72 -3.40 3.77 1.00
CA PHE A 72 -3.60 2.49 1.70
C PHE A 72 -2.48 1.48 1.41
N ILE A 73 -2.31 0.49 2.30
CA ILE A 73 -1.36 -0.61 2.12
C ILE A 73 -1.89 -1.53 1.02
N THR A 74 -1.08 -1.79 0.01
CA THR A 74 -1.43 -2.62 -1.14
C THR A 74 -0.49 -3.81 -1.25
N ARG A 75 -0.69 -4.65 -2.27
CA ARG A 75 0.25 -5.71 -2.63
C ARG A 75 0.78 -5.44 -4.03
N PRO A 76 1.99 -5.91 -4.38
CA PRO A 76 2.54 -5.73 -5.72
C PRO A 76 1.61 -6.29 -6.80
N GLN A 77 0.94 -7.41 -6.52
CA GLN A 77 0.02 -8.11 -7.42
C GLN A 77 -1.43 -7.62 -7.31
N ALA A 78 -1.72 -6.63 -6.48
CA ALA A 78 -3.07 -6.09 -6.36
C ALA A 78 -3.51 -5.48 -7.69
N ALA A 79 -4.81 -5.59 -7.97
CA ALA A 79 -5.47 -4.84 -9.02
C ALA A 79 -6.03 -3.53 -8.44
N CYS A 80 -6.02 -2.46 -9.23
CA CYS A 80 -6.59 -1.16 -8.90
C CYS A 80 -7.67 -0.82 -9.94
N ASP A 81 -8.43 0.25 -9.76
CA ASP A 81 -9.39 0.67 -10.78
C ASP A 81 -8.70 1.45 -11.91
N GLU A 82 -7.52 2.02 -11.63
CA GLU A 82 -6.78 2.86 -12.56
C GLU A 82 -5.26 2.71 -12.36
N TRP A 83 -4.53 2.53 -13.46
CA TRP A 83 -3.07 2.45 -13.47
C TRP A 83 -2.48 3.56 -14.30
N ARG A 84 -1.38 4.14 -13.82
CA ARG A 84 -0.66 5.22 -14.52
C ARG A 84 0.80 4.91 -14.75
N ASN A 85 1.36 5.37 -15.87
CA ASN A 85 2.80 5.29 -16.18
C ASN A 85 3.60 6.41 -15.48
N SER A 86 4.93 6.39 -15.64
CA SER A 86 5.84 7.41 -15.09
C SER A 86 5.55 8.84 -15.53
N GLU A 87 4.88 9.02 -16.68
CA GLU A 87 4.51 10.30 -17.26
C GLU A 87 3.14 10.80 -16.77
N GLY A 88 2.42 9.96 -16.00
CA GLY A 88 1.11 10.27 -15.45
C GLY A 88 -0.06 9.90 -16.37
N GLU A 89 0.18 9.25 -17.50
CA GLU A 89 -0.85 8.79 -18.42
C GLU A 89 -1.53 7.51 -17.90
N CYS A 90 -2.83 7.37 -18.16
CA CYS A 90 -3.60 6.18 -17.78
C CYS A 90 -3.31 5.03 -18.75
N ILE A 91 -2.75 3.93 -18.24
CA ILE A 91 -2.36 2.76 -19.03
C ILE A 91 -3.37 1.61 -18.95
N ALA A 92 -4.25 1.60 -17.95
CA ALA A 92 -5.37 0.67 -17.86
C ALA A 92 -6.42 1.16 -16.87
N LYS A 93 -7.65 0.67 -17.04
CA LYS A 93 -8.76 0.79 -16.09
C LYS A 93 -9.39 -0.57 -15.84
N ALA A 94 -9.85 -0.83 -14.62
CA ALA A 94 -10.59 -2.06 -14.34
C ALA A 94 -11.99 -1.96 -14.95
N GLY A 95 -12.30 -2.83 -15.92
CA GLY A 95 -13.63 -2.93 -16.51
C GLY A 95 -13.79 -2.49 -17.97
N GLU A 96 -12.69 -2.28 -18.70
CA GLU A 96 -12.69 -2.23 -20.18
C GLU A 96 -12.34 -3.59 -20.80
#